data_AF-A0A392MS24-F1
#
_entry.id   AF-A0A392MS24-F1
#
_cell.length_a   1.000
_cell.length_b   1.000
_cell.length_c   1.000
_cell.angle_alpha   90.00
_cell.angle_beta   90.00
_cell.angle_gamma   90.00
#
_symmetry.space_group_name_H-M   'P 1'
#
loop_
_entity.id
_entity.type
_entity.pdbx_description
1 polymer ?
#
loop_
_entity_poly.entity_id
_entity_poly.type
_entity_poly.pdbx_seq_one_letter_code
_entity_poly.pdbx_strand_id
1 'polypeptide(L)'
;MTTPVFTQAIDADLSKVSIQIVLPSDKETKSLPNPNQATVSLRKVEGGIAAVTKFSGKPTEDSVREKEKILRSNIIKDGLKPQPGCLLARYNDP
;
A
#
# COMPACT_ATOMS: atom_id res chain seq x y z
N MET A 1 -8.73 10.68 11.78
CA MET A 1 -8.01 10.32 10.56
C MET A 1 -6.79 9.52 10.96
N THR A 2 -6.42 8.49 10.20
CA THR A 2 -5.25 7.62 10.45
C THR A 2 -4.23 7.79 9.34
N THR A 3 -3.02 7.28 9.56
CA THR A 3 -1.92 7.30 8.60
C THR A 3 -1.22 5.93 8.64
N PRO A 4 -0.63 5.47 7.52
CA PRO A 4 -0.59 6.08 6.19
C PRO A 4 -1.86 5.83 5.37
N VAL A 5 -2.01 6.61 4.30
CA VAL A 5 -2.90 6.24 3.17
C VAL A 5 -2.10 5.36 2.22
N PHE A 6 -2.59 4.15 1.96
CA PHE A 6 -1.95 3.24 1.03
C PHE A 6 -2.57 3.35 -0.36
N THR A 7 -1.73 3.28 -1.39
CA THR A 7 -2.13 2.91 -2.74
C THR A 7 -1.50 1.56 -3.06
N GLN A 8 -2.33 0.55 -3.34
CA GLN A 8 -1.89 -0.81 -3.66
C GLN A 8 -2.06 -1.10 -5.13
N ALA A 9 -1.00 -1.55 -5.79
CA ALA A 9 -1.05 -2.22 -7.08
C ALA A 9 -0.86 -3.72 -6.87
N ILE A 10 -1.68 -4.53 -7.53
CA ILE A 10 -1.65 -6.00 -7.40
C ILE A 10 -0.83 -6.70 -8.48
N ASP A 11 -0.50 -5.97 -9.55
CA ASP A 11 0.23 -6.46 -10.71
C ASP A 11 1.52 -5.65 -10.92
N ALA A 12 2.41 -6.19 -11.76
CA ALA A 12 3.71 -5.55 -12.06
C ALA A 12 3.58 -4.30 -12.96
N ASP A 13 2.48 -4.20 -13.70
CA ASP A 13 2.22 -3.11 -14.66
C ASP A 13 1.55 -1.89 -13.99
N LEU A 14 1.18 -2.03 -12.72
CA LEU A 14 0.42 -1.08 -11.91
C LEU A 14 -0.94 -0.71 -12.54
N SER A 15 -1.54 -1.65 -13.28
CA SER A 15 -2.73 -1.39 -14.11
C SER A 15 -4.01 -1.19 -13.31
N LYS A 16 -4.10 -1.84 -12.15
CA LYS A 16 -5.23 -1.72 -11.22
C LYS A 16 -4.73 -1.35 -9.84
N VAL A 17 -5.20 -0.21 -9.35
CA VAL A 17 -4.85 0.31 -8.03
C VAL A 17 -6.08 0.39 -7.12
N SER A 18 -5.83 0.23 -5.82
CA SER A 18 -6.81 0.50 -4.76
C SER A 18 -6.22 1.43 -3.71
N ILE A 19 -7.05 2.36 -3.21
CA ILE A 19 -6.68 3.24 -2.10
C ILE A 19 -7.21 2.63 -0.81
N GLN A 20 -6.39 2.61 0.23
CA GLN A 20 -6.74 2.04 1.53
C GLN A 20 -6.40 3.01 2.66
N ILE A 21 -7.32 3.11 3.60
CA ILE A 21 -7.17 3.89 4.83
C ILE A 21 -7.19 2.89 5.98
N VAL A 22 -6.19 2.97 6.85
CA VAL A 22 -6.05 2.06 7.98
C VAL A 22 -7.10 2.40 9.05
N LEU A 23 -7.79 1.41 9.61
CA LEU A 23 -8.73 1.65 10.69
C LEU A 23 -8.02 1.59 12.05
N PRO A 24 -8.44 2.39 13.05
CA PRO A 24 -7.88 2.32 14.39
C PRO A 24 -8.02 0.92 15.00
N SER A 25 -6.97 0.44 15.66
CA SER A 25 -6.91 -0.91 16.23
C SER A 25 -7.82 -1.12 17.46
N ASP A 26 -8.29 -0.04 18.08
CA ASP A 26 -9.21 -0.07 19.23
C ASP A 26 -10.67 -0.32 18.81
N LYS A 27 -10.95 -0.49 17.51
CA LYS A 27 -12.29 -0.73 16.98
C LYS A 27 -12.45 -2.14 16.45
N GLU A 28 -13.50 -2.82 16.87
CA GLU A 28 -13.88 -4.12 16.30
C GLU A 28 -14.53 -3.93 14.93
N THR A 29 -14.22 -4.79 13.97
CA THR A 29 -14.77 -4.69 12.59
C THR A 29 -16.30 -4.67 12.55
N LYS A 30 -16.97 -5.42 13.44
CA LYS A 30 -18.44 -5.48 13.53
C LYS A 30 -19.06 -4.18 14.04
N SER A 31 -18.29 -3.34 14.73
CA SER A 31 -18.75 -2.06 15.27
C SER A 31 -18.64 -0.90 14.28
N LEU A 32 -17.99 -1.14 13.14
CA LEU A 32 -17.74 -0.10 12.14
C LEU A 32 -18.99 0.15 11.28
N PRO A 33 -19.25 1.41 10.90
CA PRO A 33 -20.36 1.72 10.01
C PRO A 33 -20.11 1.12 8.62
N ASN A 34 -21.19 0.68 7.99
CA ASN A 34 -21.13 0.26 6.60
C ASN A 34 -20.81 1.47 5.70
N PRO A 35 -19.95 1.30 4.68
CA PRO A 35 -19.73 2.34 3.69
C PRO A 35 -21.01 2.69 2.94
N ASN A 36 -21.24 3.98 2.68
CA ASN A 36 -22.42 4.46 1.95
C ASN A 36 -22.27 4.32 0.42
N GLN A 37 -21.07 4.00 -0.08
CA GLN A 37 -20.78 3.86 -1.51
C GLN A 37 -20.39 2.41 -1.82
N ALA A 38 -20.98 1.83 -2.86
CA ALA A 38 -20.75 0.44 -3.26
C ALA A 38 -19.29 0.16 -3.70
N THR A 39 -18.54 1.18 -4.09
CA THR A 39 -17.11 1.09 -4.46
C THR A 39 -16.18 1.05 -3.26
N VAL A 40 -16.71 1.23 -2.05
CA VAL A 40 -15.94 1.23 -0.79
C VAL A 40 -16.34 0.02 0.02
N SER A 41 -15.35 -0.71 0.51
CA SER A 41 -15.55 -1.90 1.33
C SER A 41 -14.65 -1.90 2.55
N LEU A 42 -15.13 -2.51 3.63
CA LEU A 42 -14.33 -2.85 4.80
C LEU A 42 -13.71 -4.22 4.58
N ARG A 43 -12.41 -4.36 4.84
CA ARG A 43 -11.72 -5.64 4.78
C ARG A 43 -10.74 -5.79 5.92
N LYS A 44 -10.60 -7.00 6.44
CA LYS A 44 -9.47 -7.38 7.30
C LYS A 44 -8.30 -7.72 6.40
N VAL A 45 -7.14 -7.12 6.68
CA VAL A 45 -5.87 -7.46 6.02
C VAL A 45 -5.00 -8.16 7.04
N GLU A 46 -4.58 -9.39 6.75
CA GLU A 46 -3.67 -10.12 7.61
C GLU A 46 -2.29 -9.45 7.60
N GLY A 47 -1.60 -9.49 8.75
CA GLY A 47 -0.26 -8.96 8.87
C GLY A 47 0.76 -9.73 8.03
N GLY A 48 1.97 -9.18 7.91
CA GLY A 48 3.04 -9.80 7.15
C GLY A 48 4.33 -9.01 7.22
N ILE A 49 5.34 -9.49 6.50
CA ILE A 49 6.64 -8.84 6.39
C ILE A 49 6.66 -8.07 5.07
N ALA A 50 7.03 -6.80 5.14
CA ALA A 50 7.26 -5.95 3.97
C ALA A 50 8.69 -5.42 3.99
N ALA A 51 9.36 -5.47 2.84
CA ALA A 51 10.54 -4.67 2.61
C ALA A 51 10.10 -3.24 2.23
N VAL A 52 10.75 -2.23 2.80
CA VAL A 52 10.33 -0.83 2.68
C VAL A 52 11.51 0.03 2.28
N THR A 53 11.28 0.92 1.32
CA THR A 53 12.20 2.03 1.01
C THR A 53 11.48 3.35 1.20
N LYS A 54 12.13 4.30 1.89
CA LYS A 54 11.63 5.66 2.03
C LYS A 54 12.28 6.54 0.96
N PHE A 55 11.51 7.42 0.37
CA PHE A 55 12.01 8.46 -0.54
C PHE A 55 11.32 9.79 -0.26
N SER A 56 11.97 10.88 -0.64
CA SER A 56 11.47 12.24 -0.49
C SER A 56 10.90 12.76 -1.81
N GLY A 57 10.10 13.83 -1.73
CA GLY A 57 9.50 14.49 -2.89
C GLY A 57 8.05 14.09 -3.13
N LYS A 58 7.46 14.64 -4.18
CA LYS A 58 6.07 14.34 -4.58
C LYS A 58 6.03 12.96 -5.27
N PRO A 59 5.17 12.03 -4.84
CA PRO A 59 5.07 10.71 -5.47
C PRO A 59 4.33 10.83 -6.82
N THR A 60 5.09 10.93 -7.91
CA THR A 60 4.58 10.71 -9.27
C THR A 60 4.64 9.23 -9.61
N GLU A 61 3.84 8.79 -10.59
CA GLU A 61 3.84 7.39 -11.03
C GLU A 61 5.25 6.91 -11.43
N ASP A 62 5.99 7.72 -12.18
CA ASP A 62 7.37 7.40 -12.58
C ASP A 62 8.30 7.26 -11.38
N SER A 63 8.22 8.19 -10.41
CA SER A 63 9.05 8.11 -9.21
C SER A 63 8.75 6.87 -8.38
N VAL A 64 7.47 6.48 -8.28
CA VAL A 64 7.04 5.28 -7.56
C VAL A 64 7.54 4.01 -8.28
N ARG A 65 7.38 3.95 -9.61
CA ARG A 65 7.87 2.85 -10.45
C ARG A 65 9.39 2.69 -10.34
N GLU A 66 10.14 3.79 -10.34
CA GLU A 66 11.59 3.77 -10.17
C GLU A 66 11.99 3.19 -8.81
N LYS A 67 11.38 3.68 -7.71
CA LYS A 67 11.70 3.19 -6.36
C LYS A 67 11.26 1.74 -6.14
N GLU A 68 10.14 1.33 -6.72
CA GLU A 68 9.67 -0.06 -6.72
C GLU A 68 10.68 -0.99 -7.37
N LYS A 69 11.17 -0.64 -8.58
CA LYS A 69 12.16 -1.44 -9.31
C LYS A 69 13.47 -1.59 -8.53
N ILE A 70 13.95 -0.50 -7.94
CA ILE A 70 15.17 -0.50 -7.11
C ILE A 70 14.98 -1.42 -5.90
N LEU A 71 13.88 -1.27 -5.17
CA LEU A 71 13.58 -2.08 -4.00
C LEU A 71 13.48 -3.57 -4.36
N ARG A 72 12.72 -3.90 -5.41
CA ARG A 72 12.57 -5.28 -5.89
C ARG A 72 13.90 -5.91 -6.28
N SER A 73 14.75 -5.17 -6.98
CA SER A 73 16.07 -5.65 -7.42
C SER A 73 16.96 -5.97 -6.21
N ASN A 74 16.94 -5.13 -5.18
CA ASN A 74 17.69 -5.36 -3.94
C ASN A 74 17.18 -6.59 -3.18
N ILE A 75 15.86 -6.75 -3.06
CA ILE A 75 15.26 -7.94 -2.41
C ILE A 75 15.70 -9.23 -3.12
N ILE A 76 15.67 -9.25 -4.45
CA ILE A 76 16.08 -10.42 -5.25
C ILE A 76 17.58 -10.68 -5.08
N LYS A 77 18.41 -9.63 -5.09
CA LYS A 77 19.86 -9.74 -4.87
C LYS A 77 20.19 -10.35 -3.50
N ASP A 78 19.38 -10.05 -2.50
CA ASP A 78 19.51 -10.59 -1.14
C ASP A 78 18.92 -12.03 -1.01
N GLY A 79 18.50 -12.64 -2.12
CA GLY A 79 17.98 -14.02 -2.15
C GLY A 79 16.53 -14.17 -1.69
N LEU A 80 15.82 -13.05 -1.46
CA LEU A 80 14.43 -13.03 -1.04
C LEU A 80 13.49 -13.03 -2.26
N LYS A 81 12.25 -13.49 -2.05
CA LYS A 81 11.23 -13.60 -3.11
C LYS A 81 10.11 -12.59 -2.89
N PRO A 82 10.12 -11.44 -3.58
CA PRO A 82 9.05 -10.45 -3.45
C PRO A 82 7.78 -10.92 -4.16
N GLN A 83 6.62 -10.55 -3.61
CA GLN A 83 5.33 -10.73 -4.28
C GLN A 83 5.16 -9.74 -5.46
N PRO A 84 4.32 -10.06 -6.46
CA PRO A 84 3.96 -9.11 -7.51
C PRO A 84 3.22 -7.90 -6.92
N GLY A 85 3.32 -6.77 -7.63
CA GLY A 85 2.73 -5.50 -7.18
C GLY A 85 3.54 -4.80 -6.09
N CYS A 86 2.98 -3.72 -5.55
CA CYS A 86 3.61 -2.91 -4.50
C CYS A 86 2.57 -2.13 -3.67
N LEU A 87 3.05 -1.59 -2.54
CA LEU A 87 2.31 -0.67 -1.68
C LEU A 87 3.04 0.66 -1.62
N LEU A 88 2.36 1.75 -1.97
CA LEU A 88 2.80 3.12 -1.70
C LEU A 88 2.14 3.60 -0.41
N ALA A 89 2.94 3.90 0.62
CA ALA A 89 2.48 4.46 1.89
C ALA A 89 2.74 5.97 1.93
N ARG A 90 1.67 6.78 2.05
CA ARG A 90 1.76 8.24 2.12
C ARG A 90 1.40 8.75 3.51
N TYR A 91 2.32 9.52 4.09
CA TYR A 91 2.18 10.07 5.45
C TYR A 91 1.93 11.59 5.46
N ASN A 92 2.37 12.28 4.42
CA ASN A 92 2.11 13.69 4.13
C ASN A 92 1.09 13.81 2.97
N ASP A 93 0.43 14.97 2.86
CA ASP A 93 -0.70 15.37 1.98
C ASP A 93 -1.14 14.40 0.85
N PRO A 94 -2.46 14.21 0.65
CA PRO A 94 -3.00 13.26 -0.33
C PRO A 94 -2.63 13.56 -1.79
#